data_AF-A0A3T0K274-F1
#
_entry.id   AF-A0A3T0K274-F1
#
_cell.length_a   1.000
_cell.length_b   1.000
_cell.length_c   1.000
_cell.angle_alpha   90.00
_cell.angle_beta   90.00
_cell.angle_gamma   90.00
#
_symmetry.space_group_name_H-M   'P 1'
#
loop_
_entity.id
_entity.type
_entity.pdbx_description
1 polymer ?
#
loop_
_entity_poly.entity_id
_entity_poly.type
_entity_poly.pdbx_seq_one_letter_code
_entity_poly.pdbx_strand_id
1 'polypeptide(L)'
;MNRLLASSLSLLLSFPAFAAPKDAFTQRDVMQCGGVEVVMVSSCRSVTVDAAETHLIPVCSDQTINIGGKVLRRNIDKVSQLTSDGKKAKMLSNVVVAMDCVKGTKGSLVSIGGYGGCGACPEWRGYYSTAGRLEQYSFDNTQRSFGSKGSWEELIKAYGVTKRQLQSESPSVKRIDYGQP
;
A
#
# COMPACT_ATOMS: atom_id res chain seq x y z
N MET A 1 -36.20 -25.99 55.81
CA MET A 1 -35.39 -24.75 55.83
C MET A 1 -34.00 -25.07 55.29
N ASN A 2 -33.67 -24.63 54.07
CA ASN A 2 -32.45 -23.85 53.78
C ASN A 2 -32.31 -23.61 52.28
N ARG A 3 -32.30 -22.32 51.93
CA ARG A 3 -31.96 -21.76 50.63
C ARG A 3 -30.45 -21.86 50.43
N LEU A 4 -29.98 -22.23 49.24
CA LEU A 4 -28.66 -21.82 48.76
C LEU A 4 -28.80 -21.35 47.30
N LEU A 5 -28.78 -20.03 47.16
CA LEU A 5 -28.54 -19.30 45.93
C LEU A 5 -27.07 -19.48 45.56
N ALA A 6 -26.78 -20.06 44.40
CA ALA A 6 -25.45 -19.98 43.79
C ALA A 6 -25.55 -19.06 42.56
N SER A 7 -25.14 -17.82 42.76
CA SER A 7 -24.95 -16.81 41.72
C SER A 7 -23.81 -17.24 40.78
N SER A 8 -24.12 -17.50 39.52
CA SER A 8 -23.11 -17.65 38.47
C SER A 8 -22.55 -16.27 38.11
N LEU A 9 -21.33 -16.00 38.57
CA LEU A 9 -20.55 -14.81 38.27
C LEU A 9 -20.13 -14.84 36.78
N SER A 10 -20.76 -14.02 35.94
CA SER A 10 -20.33 -13.84 34.55
C SER A 10 -19.02 -13.05 34.51
N LEU A 11 -17.89 -13.75 34.36
CA LEU A 11 -16.62 -13.13 34.01
C LEU A 11 -16.71 -12.57 32.58
N LEU A 12 -17.04 -11.28 32.46
CA LEU A 12 -16.83 -10.50 31.25
C LEU A 12 -15.31 -10.38 31.04
N LEU A 13 -14.76 -11.21 30.17
CA LEU A 13 -13.41 -11.07 29.62
C LEU A 13 -13.35 -9.77 28.82
N SER A 14 -12.97 -8.68 29.50
CA SER A 14 -12.56 -7.45 28.85
C SER A 14 -11.25 -7.71 28.12
N PHE A 15 -11.33 -7.96 26.80
CA PHE A 15 -10.17 -7.89 25.93
C PHE A 15 -9.54 -6.51 26.07
N PRO A 16 -8.21 -6.39 26.26
CA PRO A 16 -7.57 -5.09 26.24
C PRO A 16 -7.76 -4.49 24.84
N ALA A 17 -8.55 -3.44 24.75
CA ALA A 17 -8.61 -2.59 23.57
C ALA A 17 -7.23 -1.93 23.46
N PHE A 18 -6.38 -2.45 22.57
CA PHE A 18 -5.13 -1.78 22.22
C PHE A 18 -5.48 -0.43 21.60
N ALA A 19 -5.36 0.64 22.39
CA ALA A 19 -5.55 1.99 21.91
C ALA A 19 -4.57 2.27 20.78
N ALA A 20 -5.08 2.80 19.66
CA ALA A 20 -4.23 3.25 18.57
C ALA A 20 -3.23 4.29 19.10
N PRO A 21 -1.99 4.33 18.57
CA PRO A 21 -1.03 5.38 18.89
C PRO A 21 -1.65 6.78 18.67
N LYS A 22 -1.32 7.74 19.53
CA LYS A 22 -1.87 9.12 19.44
C LYS A 22 -1.52 9.82 18.13
N ASP A 23 -0.45 9.38 17.50
CA ASP A 23 0.10 9.85 16.24
C ASP A 23 -0.38 9.05 15.02
N ALA A 24 -1.31 8.10 15.21
CA ALA A 24 -1.88 7.34 14.11
C ALA A 24 -2.80 8.20 13.24
N PHE A 25 -2.70 8.07 11.93
CA PHE A 25 -3.56 8.74 10.97
C PHE A 25 -3.87 7.84 9.76
N THR A 26 -4.89 8.24 9.00
CA THR A 26 -5.28 7.59 7.75
C THR A 26 -5.00 8.52 6.58
N GLN A 27 -4.10 8.09 5.69
CA GLN A 27 -3.85 8.75 4.42
C GLN A 27 -4.84 8.22 3.39
N ARG A 28 -5.63 9.09 2.77
CA ARG A 28 -6.61 8.72 1.73
C ARG A 28 -6.33 9.48 0.44
N ASP A 29 -5.96 8.74 -0.59
CA ASP A 29 -5.63 9.26 -1.91
C ASP A 29 -6.62 8.76 -2.95
N VAL A 30 -7.15 9.67 -3.75
CA VAL A 30 -8.14 9.37 -4.80
C VAL A 30 -7.63 9.83 -6.17
N MET A 31 -7.88 9.02 -7.19
CA MET A 31 -7.80 9.42 -8.59
C MET A 31 -8.90 8.76 -9.42
N GLN A 32 -9.08 9.21 -10.66
CA GLN A 32 -10.01 8.63 -11.62
C GLN A 32 -9.23 7.91 -12.73
N CYS A 33 -9.70 6.73 -13.14
CA CYS A 33 -9.12 6.03 -14.28
C CYS A 33 -10.15 5.26 -15.08
N GLY A 34 -10.24 5.51 -16.39
CA GLY A 34 -11.17 4.80 -17.27
C GLY A 34 -12.63 4.81 -16.79
N GLY A 35 -13.06 5.90 -16.14
CA GLY A 35 -14.41 6.04 -15.59
C GLY A 35 -14.66 5.39 -14.22
N VAL A 36 -13.63 4.83 -13.57
CA VAL A 36 -13.74 4.30 -12.20
C VAL A 36 -12.92 5.11 -11.20
N GLU A 37 -13.42 5.21 -9.98
CA GLU A 37 -12.67 5.75 -8.85
C GLU A 37 -11.62 4.73 -8.37
N VAL A 38 -10.41 5.22 -8.14
CA VAL A 38 -9.32 4.50 -7.48
C VAL A 38 -9.03 5.18 -6.16
N VAL A 39 -9.14 4.43 -5.06
CA VAL A 39 -8.91 4.93 -3.69
C VAL A 39 -7.80 4.14 -3.03
N MET A 40 -6.73 4.80 -2.63
CA MET A 40 -5.68 4.25 -1.77
C MET A 40 -5.92 4.75 -0.35
N VAL A 41 -6.06 3.82 0.58
CA VAL A 41 -6.11 4.09 2.02
C VAL A 41 -4.90 3.47 2.71
N SER A 42 -4.10 4.30 3.38
CA SER A 42 -2.94 3.86 4.17
C SER A 42 -3.14 4.19 5.64
N SER A 43 -2.84 3.23 6.53
CA SER A 43 -2.86 3.45 7.98
C SER A 43 -1.45 3.67 8.48
N CYS A 44 -1.13 4.90 8.86
CA CYS A 44 0.23 5.35 9.12
C CYS A 44 0.35 6.06 10.47
N ARG A 45 1.59 6.40 10.83
CA ARG A 45 1.94 7.17 12.02
C ARG A 45 2.70 8.42 11.58
N SER A 46 2.50 9.54 12.28
CA SER A 46 3.16 10.81 11.96
C SER A 46 4.60 10.90 12.44
N VAL A 47 5.10 9.86 13.12
CA VAL A 47 6.53 9.72 13.42
C VAL A 47 7.30 9.24 12.20
N THR A 48 8.59 9.56 12.23
CA THR A 48 9.54 9.24 11.17
C THR A 48 10.36 8.02 11.58
N VAL A 49 10.97 7.34 10.60
CA VAL A 49 11.96 6.30 10.88
C VAL A 49 13.25 6.98 11.36
N ASP A 50 13.90 6.42 12.38
CA ASP A 50 15.19 6.93 12.84
C ASP A 50 16.21 6.92 11.70
N ALA A 51 17.02 7.98 11.58
CA ALA A 51 17.94 8.15 10.45
C ALA A 51 19.04 7.08 10.37
N ALA A 52 19.30 6.35 11.46
CA ALA A 52 20.25 5.23 11.47
C ALA A 52 19.66 3.90 10.97
N GLU A 53 18.35 3.84 10.75
CA GLU A 53 17.66 2.67 10.23
C GLU A 53 17.74 2.58 8.70
N THR A 54 17.31 1.45 8.14
CA THR A 54 17.61 1.09 6.74
C THR A 54 16.50 1.42 5.74
N HIS A 55 15.24 1.40 6.19
CA HIS A 55 14.07 1.68 5.36
C HIS A 55 13.48 3.03 5.77
N LEU A 56 14.11 4.10 5.30
CA LEU A 56 13.66 5.48 5.51
C LEU A 56 12.41 5.75 4.64
N ILE A 57 11.27 5.20 5.06
CA ILE A 57 9.96 5.37 4.43
C ILE A 57 8.89 5.73 5.47
N PRO A 58 7.74 6.28 5.06
CA PRO A 58 6.61 6.51 5.95
C PRO A 58 6.26 5.29 6.81
N VAL A 59 6.00 5.54 8.10
CA VAL A 59 5.68 4.50 9.08
C VAL A 59 4.22 4.06 8.90
N CYS A 60 3.97 3.26 7.86
CA CYS A 60 2.67 2.72 7.54
C CYS A 60 2.58 1.25 7.94
N SER A 61 1.48 0.87 8.61
CA SER A 61 1.22 -0.51 9.05
C SER A 61 0.35 -1.29 8.06
N ASP A 62 -0.37 -0.57 7.19
CA ASP A 62 -1.31 -1.15 6.24
C ASP A 62 -1.60 -0.23 5.04
N GLN A 63 -1.95 -0.87 3.91
CA GLN A 63 -2.36 -0.25 2.66
C GLN A 63 -3.42 -1.08 1.92
N THR A 64 -4.56 -0.46 1.60
CA THR A 64 -5.60 -1.03 0.73
C THR A 64 -5.90 -0.15 -0.48
N ILE A 65 -6.02 -0.76 -1.65
CA ILE A 65 -6.36 -0.09 -2.90
C ILE A 65 -7.76 -0.53 -3.31
N ASN A 66 -8.71 0.39 -3.44
CA ASN A 66 -10.02 0.12 -4.04
C ASN A 66 -10.01 0.56 -5.50
N ILE A 67 -10.35 -0.35 -6.42
CA ILE A 67 -10.50 -0.05 -7.84
C ILE A 67 -11.90 -0.52 -8.26
N GLY A 68 -12.76 0.42 -8.64
CA GLY A 68 -14.11 0.07 -9.13
C GLY A 68 -14.94 -0.75 -8.13
N GLY A 69 -14.79 -0.49 -6.83
CA GLY A 69 -15.48 -1.20 -5.76
C GLY A 69 -14.77 -2.45 -5.23
N LYS A 70 -13.69 -2.90 -5.90
CA LYS A 70 -12.90 -4.06 -5.45
C LYS A 70 -11.73 -3.61 -4.58
N VAL A 71 -11.75 -4.03 -3.31
CA VAL A 71 -10.65 -3.79 -2.36
C VAL A 71 -9.54 -4.81 -2.58
N LEU A 72 -8.33 -4.30 -2.77
CA LEU A 72 -7.10 -5.04 -3.02
C LEU A 72 -6.11 -4.76 -1.89
N ARG A 73 -5.38 -5.80 -1.51
CA ARG A 73 -4.30 -5.73 -0.53
C ARG A 73 -3.07 -6.39 -1.12
N ARG A 74 -1.98 -5.65 -1.18
CA ARG A 74 -0.70 -6.19 -1.65
C ARG A 74 -0.12 -7.10 -0.56
N ASN A 75 0.50 -8.20 -0.96
CA ASN A 75 1.30 -9.00 -0.05
C ASN A 75 2.65 -8.30 0.14
N ILE A 76 2.81 -7.59 1.25
CA ILE A 76 4.00 -6.79 1.56
C ILE A 76 4.54 -7.26 2.91
N ASP A 77 5.84 -7.54 2.95
CA ASP A 77 6.52 -7.89 4.19
C ASP A 77 6.50 -6.73 5.19
N LYS A 78 6.69 -7.06 6.46
CA LYS A 78 6.79 -6.06 7.53
C LYS A 78 8.18 -6.07 8.15
N VAL A 79 8.73 -4.88 8.35
CA VAL A 79 9.98 -4.66 9.07
C VAL A 79 9.69 -3.96 10.39
N SER A 80 10.59 -4.13 11.36
CA SER A 80 10.52 -3.43 12.63
C SER A 80 11.69 -2.47 12.73
N GLN A 81 11.42 -1.16 12.84
CA GLN A 81 12.45 -0.13 12.92
C GLN A 81 12.19 0.81 14.09
N LEU A 82 13.26 1.40 14.62
CA LEU A 82 13.19 2.50 15.56
C LEU A 82 12.57 3.73 14.88
N THR A 83 11.64 4.38 15.56
CA THR A 83 11.02 5.64 15.13
C THR A 83 11.54 6.80 15.95
N SER A 84 11.36 8.03 15.46
CA SER A 84 11.86 9.26 16.10
C SER A 84 11.31 9.54 17.51
N ASP A 85 10.27 8.82 17.94
CA ASP A 85 9.77 8.80 19.31
C ASP A 85 10.50 7.78 20.23
N GLY A 86 11.57 7.16 19.74
CA GLY A 86 12.38 6.18 20.47
C GLY A 86 11.75 4.80 20.60
N LYS A 87 10.66 4.51 19.88
CA LYS A 87 9.96 3.20 19.94
C LYS A 87 10.22 2.39 18.69
N LYS A 88 10.09 1.06 18.79
CA LYS A 88 10.07 0.19 17.60
C LYS A 88 8.65 0.10 17.04
N ALA A 89 8.51 0.32 15.74
CA ALA A 89 7.25 0.19 15.01
C ALA A 89 7.36 -0.94 13.96
N LYS A 90 6.36 -1.83 13.93
CA LYS A 90 6.21 -2.83 12.87
C LYS A 90 5.46 -2.20 11.69
N MET A 91 6.17 -1.94 10.61
CA MET A 91 5.70 -1.21 9.43
C MET A 91 5.88 -2.02 8.16
N LEU A 92 5.21 -1.63 7.07
CA LEU A 92 5.40 -2.20 5.74
C LEU A 92 6.83 -1.95 5.25
N SER A 93 7.44 -2.92 4.57
CA SER A 93 8.77 -2.78 3.94
C SER A 93 8.75 -1.97 2.63
N ASN A 94 7.56 -1.71 2.09
CA ASN A 94 7.31 -0.94 0.87
C ASN A 94 5.99 -0.19 1.02
N VAL A 95 5.97 1.09 0.64
CA VAL A 95 4.74 1.90 0.61
C VAL A 95 4.44 2.38 -0.81
N VAL A 96 3.17 2.49 -1.18
CA VAL A 96 2.77 3.13 -2.44
C VAL A 96 3.19 4.61 -2.40
N VAL A 97 3.91 5.07 -3.41
CA VAL A 97 4.35 6.48 -3.54
C VAL A 97 3.77 7.16 -4.78
N ALA A 98 3.19 6.39 -5.70
CA ALA A 98 2.59 6.91 -6.92
C ALA A 98 1.39 6.06 -7.36
N MET A 99 0.39 6.74 -7.88
CA MET A 99 -0.71 6.14 -8.64
C MET A 99 -0.87 6.89 -9.94
N ASP A 100 -1.23 6.20 -11.02
CA ASP A 100 -1.44 6.81 -12.32
C ASP A 100 -2.52 6.09 -13.13
N CYS A 101 -3.15 6.81 -14.06
CA CYS A 101 -4.04 6.25 -15.06
C CYS A 101 -3.37 6.23 -16.44
N VAL A 102 -2.97 5.04 -16.88
CA VAL A 102 -2.37 4.85 -18.20
C VAL A 102 -3.48 4.61 -19.22
N LYS A 103 -3.74 5.60 -20.07
CA LYS A 103 -4.76 5.52 -21.13
C LYS A 103 -4.20 4.84 -22.37
N GLY A 104 -4.74 3.66 -22.70
CA GLY A 104 -4.51 2.98 -23.97
C GLY A 104 -5.69 3.13 -24.93
N THR A 105 -5.50 2.68 -26.17
CA THR A 105 -6.54 2.77 -27.22
C THR A 105 -7.69 1.77 -27.06
N LYS A 106 -7.50 0.71 -26.26
CA LYS A 106 -8.52 -0.34 -26.01
C LYS A 106 -9.04 -0.35 -24.58
N GLY A 107 -8.42 0.41 -23.69
CA GLY A 107 -8.80 0.50 -22.29
C GLY A 107 -7.77 1.27 -21.47
N SER A 108 -8.11 1.55 -20.22
CA SER A 108 -7.20 2.20 -19.27
C SER A 108 -6.66 1.21 -18.24
N LEU A 109 -5.44 1.45 -17.78
CA LEU A 109 -4.79 0.71 -16.70
C LEU A 109 -4.53 1.64 -15.52
N VAL A 110 -4.77 1.12 -14.31
CA VAL A 110 -4.34 1.74 -13.07
C VAL A 110 -2.91 1.28 -12.80
N SER A 111 -1.95 2.21 -12.83
CA SER A 111 -0.57 1.97 -12.46
C SER A 111 -0.34 2.38 -11.01
N ILE A 112 0.36 1.55 -10.25
CA ILE A 112 0.70 1.81 -8.84
C ILE A 112 2.19 1.54 -8.67
N GLY A 113 2.90 2.53 -8.14
CA GLY A 113 4.33 2.47 -7.84
C GLY A 113 4.56 2.53 -6.33
N GLY A 114 5.43 1.68 -5.80
CA GLY A 114 5.82 1.65 -4.41
C GLY A 114 7.32 1.59 -4.20
N TYR A 115 7.79 2.15 -3.08
CA TYR A 115 9.20 2.34 -2.77
C TYR A 115 9.56 1.82 -1.37
N GLY A 116 10.80 1.30 -1.23
CA GLY A 116 11.31 0.67 -0.01
C GLY A 116 12.32 1.48 0.82
N GLY A 117 12.73 2.68 0.39
CA GLY A 117 13.47 3.62 1.26
C GLY A 117 14.93 3.88 0.94
N CYS A 118 15.67 2.91 0.42
CA CYS A 118 17.14 2.98 0.38
C CYS A 118 17.81 3.07 -1.01
N GLY A 119 17.08 3.44 -2.08
CA GLY A 119 17.58 3.62 -3.46
C GLY A 119 17.97 2.30 -4.16
N ALA A 120 18.71 1.43 -3.47
CA ALA A 120 18.90 0.01 -3.81
C ALA A 120 17.76 -0.88 -3.30
N CYS A 121 16.80 -0.30 -2.57
CA CYS A 121 15.67 -1.03 -2.04
C CYS A 121 14.74 -1.48 -3.16
N PRO A 122 14.02 -2.60 -2.98
CA PRO A 122 13.09 -3.09 -3.98
C PRO A 122 11.99 -2.06 -4.28
N GLU A 123 11.82 -1.75 -5.57
CA GLU A 123 10.71 -1.00 -6.10
C GLU A 123 9.63 -1.95 -6.58
N TRP A 124 8.39 -1.59 -6.30
CA TRP A 124 7.24 -2.35 -6.74
C TRP A 124 6.49 -1.53 -7.78
N ARG A 125 6.21 -2.13 -8.94
CA ARG A 125 5.35 -1.55 -9.96
C ARG A 125 4.26 -2.54 -10.30
N GLY A 126 3.01 -2.11 -10.34
CA GLY A 126 1.94 -2.98 -10.82
C GLY A 126 0.84 -2.25 -11.56
N TYR A 127 0.25 -2.98 -12.48
CA TYR A 127 -0.78 -2.54 -13.39
C TYR A 127 -2.03 -3.36 -13.18
N TYR A 128 -3.14 -2.65 -12.98
CA TYR A 128 -4.44 -3.23 -12.73
C TYR A 128 -5.42 -2.79 -13.81
N SER A 129 -6.33 -3.68 -14.20
CA SER A 129 -7.52 -3.32 -14.96
C SER A 129 -8.40 -2.36 -14.14
N THR A 130 -9.31 -1.62 -14.78
CA THR A 130 -10.36 -0.83 -14.09
C THR A 130 -11.36 -1.70 -13.29
N ALA A 131 -11.36 -3.03 -13.46
CA ALA A 131 -12.10 -3.98 -12.63
C ALA A 131 -11.30 -4.50 -11.41
N GLY A 132 -10.12 -3.93 -11.13
CA GLY A 132 -9.28 -4.33 -10.00
C GLY A 132 -8.63 -5.73 -10.14
N ARG A 133 -8.44 -6.24 -11.35
CA ARG A 133 -7.61 -7.42 -11.60
C ARG A 133 -6.15 -7.00 -11.79
N LEU A 134 -5.24 -7.63 -11.04
CA LEU A 134 -3.80 -7.45 -11.22
C LEU A 134 -3.35 -8.14 -12.52
N GLU A 135 -2.98 -7.34 -13.50
CA GLU A 135 -2.54 -7.78 -14.83
C GLU A 135 -1.06 -8.09 -14.81
N GLN A 136 -0.27 -7.16 -14.29
CA GLN A 136 1.19 -7.24 -14.31
C GLN A 136 1.74 -6.64 -13.02
N TYR A 137 2.81 -7.23 -12.48
CA TYR A 137 3.68 -6.52 -11.55
C TYR A 137 5.14 -6.91 -11.72
N SER A 138 6.02 -6.01 -11.32
CA SER A 138 7.42 -6.30 -11.05
C SER A 138 7.76 -5.82 -9.65
N PHE A 139 8.60 -6.60 -8.97
CA PHE A 139 9.21 -6.25 -7.70
C PHE A 139 10.69 -6.53 -7.84
N ASP A 140 11.49 -5.48 -7.97
CA ASP A 140 12.89 -5.57 -8.38
C ASP A 140 13.70 -4.40 -7.84
N ASN A 141 15.01 -4.52 -7.86
CA ASN A 141 15.93 -3.40 -7.71
C ASN A 141 17.00 -3.49 -8.81
N THR A 142 18.01 -2.62 -8.74
CA THR A 142 19.11 -2.60 -9.71
C THR A 142 19.95 -3.88 -9.78
N GLN A 143 19.82 -4.79 -8.80
CA GLN A 143 20.65 -5.99 -8.66
C GLN A 143 19.88 -7.29 -8.89
N ARG A 144 18.60 -7.36 -8.53
CA ARG A 144 17.80 -8.59 -8.61
C ARG A 144 16.30 -8.34 -8.73
N SER A 145 15.61 -9.33 -9.31
CA SER A 145 14.16 -9.44 -9.24
C SER A 145 13.76 -10.30 -8.03
N PHE A 146 12.71 -9.86 -7.33
CA PHE A 146 12.12 -10.52 -6.17
C PHE A 146 10.77 -11.17 -6.52
N GLY A 147 10.18 -10.78 -7.65
CA GLY A 147 8.96 -11.38 -8.15
C GLY A 147 8.40 -10.60 -9.32
N SER A 148 7.65 -11.29 -10.17
CA SER A 148 6.89 -10.67 -11.25
C SER A 148 5.71 -11.53 -11.66
N LYS A 149 4.76 -10.92 -12.37
CA LYS A 149 3.65 -11.59 -13.02
C LYS A 149 3.29 -10.82 -14.28
N GLY A 150 2.89 -11.52 -15.34
CA GLY A 150 2.44 -10.94 -16.61
C GLY A 150 3.57 -10.24 -17.36
N SER A 151 3.26 -9.69 -18.53
CA SER A 151 4.24 -8.97 -19.36
C SER A 151 3.72 -7.64 -19.89
N TRP A 152 4.62 -6.76 -20.30
CA TRP A 152 4.23 -5.50 -20.95
C TRP A 152 3.63 -5.73 -22.33
N GLU A 153 4.06 -6.76 -23.04
CA GLU A 153 3.52 -7.17 -24.34
C GLU A 153 2.03 -7.52 -24.22
N GLU A 154 1.64 -8.21 -23.14
CA GLU A 154 0.25 -8.51 -22.82
C GLU A 154 -0.55 -7.24 -22.55
N LEU A 155 0.00 -6.30 -21.77
CA LEU A 155 -0.64 -5.01 -21.51
C LEU A 155 -0.86 -4.21 -22.80
N ILE A 156 0.17 -4.12 -23.65
CA ILE A 156 0.11 -3.43 -24.95
C ILE A 156 -0.98 -4.05 -25.82
N LYS A 157 -1.02 -5.39 -25.92
CA LYS A 157 -2.00 -6.10 -26.74
C LYS A 157 -3.44 -5.90 -26.23
N ALA A 158 -3.65 -6.05 -24.92
CA ALA A 158 -4.96 -6.03 -24.30
C ALA A 158 -5.54 -4.62 -24.15
N TYR A 159 -4.72 -3.64 -23.77
CA TYR A 159 -5.16 -2.28 -23.42
C TYR A 159 -4.82 -1.25 -24.50
N GLY A 160 -3.96 -1.58 -25.46
CA GLY A 160 -3.53 -0.63 -26.49
C GLY A 160 -2.67 0.51 -25.92
N VAL A 161 -1.97 0.24 -24.82
CA VAL A 161 -0.94 1.15 -24.28
C VAL A 161 0.36 0.98 -25.07
N THR A 162 1.26 1.95 -24.97
CA THR A 162 2.57 1.90 -25.63
C THR A 162 3.68 1.58 -24.64
N LYS A 163 4.80 1.04 -25.14
CA LYS A 163 6.00 0.82 -24.31
C LYS A 163 6.46 2.10 -23.60
N ARG A 164 6.41 3.25 -24.28
CA ARG A 164 6.76 4.56 -23.70
C ARG A 164 5.89 4.87 -22.49
N GLN A 165 4.58 4.69 -22.59
CA GLN A 165 3.64 4.91 -21.47
C GLN A 165 3.88 3.97 -20.28
N LEU A 166 4.45 2.77 -20.50
CA LEU A 166 4.80 1.85 -19.42
C LEU A 166 6.16 2.16 -18.78
N GLN A 167 7.07 2.77 -19.54
CA GLN A 167 8.44 3.10 -19.09
C GLN A 167 8.53 4.45 -18.38
N SER A 168 7.86 5.47 -18.90
CA SER A 168 7.90 6.83 -18.35
C SER A 168 6.68 7.09 -17.48
N GLU A 169 6.90 7.82 -16.39
CA GLU A 169 5.80 8.40 -15.63
C GLU A 169 4.99 9.35 -16.51
N SER A 170 3.67 9.31 -16.36
CA SER A 170 2.82 10.27 -17.06
C SER A 170 2.88 11.64 -16.36
N PRO A 171 2.61 12.73 -17.09
CA PRO A 171 2.44 14.05 -16.49
C PRO A 171 1.30 14.13 -15.47
N SER A 172 0.36 13.19 -15.51
CA SER A 172 -0.81 13.12 -14.63
C SER A 172 -0.61 12.21 -13.42
N VAL A 173 0.62 11.71 -13.20
CA VAL A 173 0.92 10.84 -12.05
C VAL A 173 0.54 11.54 -10.75
N LYS A 174 -0.26 10.85 -9.92
CA LYS A 174 -0.56 11.28 -8.56
C LYS A 174 0.53 10.75 -7.65
N ARG A 175 1.42 11.64 -7.20
CA ARG A 175 2.34 11.36 -6.10
C ARG A 175 1.60 11.36 -4.78
N ILE A 176 1.90 10.38 -3.93
CA ILE A 176 1.33 10.29 -2.59
C ILE A 176 2.28 11.01 -1.63
N ASP A 177 1.75 12.02 -0.96
CA ASP A 177 2.42 12.69 0.15
C ASP A 177 1.83 12.16 1.46
N TYR A 178 2.69 11.65 2.34
CA TYR A 178 2.31 11.11 3.64
C TYR A 178 2.41 12.14 4.77
N GLY A 179 2.75 13.40 4.46
CA GLY A 179 3.19 14.36 5.48
C GLY A 179 4.65 14.07 5.89
N GLN A 180 5.31 15.06 6.51
CA GLN A 180 6.78 15.14 6.56
C GLN A 180 7.53 13.82 6.88
N PRO A 181 8.64 13.56 6.16
CA PRO A 181 9.45 12.33 6.23
C PRO A 181 10.20 12.14 7.53
#